data_AF-A0A9J7AGM7-F1
#
_entry.id   AF-A0A9J7AGM7-F1
#
_cell.length_a   1.000
_cell.length_b   1.000
_cell.length_c   1.000
_cell.angle_alpha   90.00
_cell.angle_beta   90.00
_cell.angle_gamma   90.00
#
_symmetry.space_group_name_H-M   'P 1'
#
loop_
_entity.id
_entity.type
_entity.pdbx_description
1 polymer ?
#
loop_
_entity_poly.entity_id
_entity_poly.type
_entity_poly.pdbx_seq_one_letter_code
_entity_poly.pdbx_strand_id
1 'polypeptide(L)'
;MLRFYKFGAAYLFSGLFHIIAITLIISSFQIFIGGLADNDVDMVTLVIKSINTLVIALAMYELGLGVGKEYTAEENGGNIFQTMRRTITRFVGTVCIALVLEALIMIIKYSQLELAGNLYYPVAILIACAMLLLALGGFLSLTRKD
;
A
#
# COMPACT_ATOMS: atom_id res chain seq x y z
N MET A 1 -31.97 -12.25 -1.24
CA MET A 1 -30.97 -12.82 -0.29
C MET A 1 -29.53 -12.64 -0.76
N LEU A 2 -29.12 -13.14 -1.94
CA LEU A 2 -27.71 -13.09 -2.40
C LEU A 2 -27.13 -11.66 -2.47
N ARG A 3 -27.93 -10.68 -2.91
CA ARG A 3 -27.53 -9.27 -3.04
C ARG A 3 -27.26 -8.60 -1.68
N PHE A 4 -28.02 -8.98 -0.64
CA PHE A 4 -27.84 -8.46 0.73
C PHE A 4 -26.57 -9.02 1.39
N TYR A 5 -26.25 -10.31 1.14
CA TYR A 5 -25.02 -10.92 1.62
C TYR A 5 -23.76 -10.30 0.99
N LYS A 6 -23.80 -10.04 -0.33
CA LYS A 6 -22.72 -9.33 -1.04
C LYS A 6 -22.48 -7.94 -0.48
N PHE A 7 -23.54 -7.19 -0.23
CA PHE A 7 -23.46 -5.84 0.36
C PHE A 7 -22.91 -5.85 1.78
N GLY A 8 -23.40 -6.78 2.63
CA GLY A 8 -22.90 -6.95 3.99
C GLY A 8 -21.41 -7.32 4.03
N ALA A 9 -20.97 -8.23 3.14
CA ALA A 9 -19.57 -8.60 3.01
C ALA A 9 -18.71 -7.41 2.56
N ALA A 10 -19.13 -6.65 1.54
CA ALA A 10 -18.39 -5.49 1.04
C ALA A 10 -18.18 -4.41 2.11
N TYR A 11 -19.23 -4.07 2.87
CA TYR A 11 -19.11 -3.11 3.98
C TYR A 11 -18.20 -3.62 5.09
N LEU A 12 -18.26 -4.92 5.39
CA LEU A 12 -17.39 -5.53 6.38
C LEU A 12 -15.93 -5.48 5.95
N PHE A 13 -15.62 -5.88 4.71
CA PHE A 13 -14.25 -5.82 4.16
C PHE A 13 -13.75 -4.38 4.04
N SER A 14 -14.55 -3.46 3.49
CA SER A 14 -14.19 -2.05 3.40
C SER A 14 -13.94 -1.46 4.80
N GLY A 15 -14.85 -1.71 5.75
CA GLY A 15 -14.70 -1.26 7.13
C GLY A 15 -13.43 -1.81 7.79
N LEU A 16 -13.13 -3.09 7.58
CA LEU A 16 -11.91 -3.73 8.08
C LEU A 16 -10.65 -3.05 7.54
N PHE A 17 -10.57 -2.78 6.23
CA PHE A 17 -9.42 -2.06 5.65
C PHE A 17 -9.27 -0.63 6.20
N HIS A 18 -10.37 0.08 6.44
CA HIS A 18 -10.33 1.41 7.05
C HIS A 18 -9.85 1.35 8.52
N ILE A 19 -10.30 0.37 9.29
CA ILE A 19 -9.84 0.16 10.68
C ILE A 19 -8.34 -0.12 10.71
N ILE A 20 -7.85 -0.98 9.80
CA ILE A 20 -6.42 -1.26 9.67
C ILE A 20 -5.66 0.01 9.29
N ALA A 21 -6.14 0.78 8.31
CA ALA A 21 -5.51 2.04 7.92
C ALA A 21 -5.40 3.03 9.10
N ILE A 22 -6.48 3.22 9.87
CA ILE A 22 -6.48 4.07 11.07
C ILE A 22 -5.49 3.55 12.11
N THR A 23 -5.47 2.25 12.36
CA THR A 23 -4.55 1.62 13.30
C THR A 23 -3.09 1.86 12.91
N LEU A 24 -2.76 1.74 11.62
CA LEU A 24 -1.43 2.00 11.10
C LEU A 24 -1.05 3.49 11.18
N ILE A 25 -2.00 4.40 10.95
CA ILE A 25 -1.77 5.84 11.15
C ILE A 25 -1.41 6.12 12.61
N ILE A 26 -2.21 5.60 13.55
CA ILE A 26 -1.95 5.75 15.00
C ILE A 26 -0.59 5.15 15.37
N SER A 27 -0.30 3.95 14.86
CA SER A 27 0.99 3.28 15.07
C SER A 27 2.17 4.12 14.56
N SER A 28 2.04 4.74 13.38
CA SER A 28 3.09 5.63 12.85
C SER A 28 3.36 6.82 13.76
N PHE A 29 2.31 7.46 14.28
CA PHE A 29 2.47 8.54 15.27
C PHE A 29 3.13 8.04 16.56
N GLN A 30 2.77 6.86 17.05
CA GLN A 30 3.39 6.26 18.23
C GLN A 30 4.88 5.96 18.00
N ILE A 31 5.24 5.41 16.84
CA ILE A 31 6.63 5.17 16.45
C ILE A 31 7.41 6.49 16.47
N PHE A 32 6.88 7.53 15.83
CA PHE A 32 7.55 8.82 15.72
C PHE A 32 7.72 9.51 17.09
N ILE A 33 6.65 9.61 17.89
CA ILE A 33 6.70 10.25 19.21
C ILE A 33 7.60 9.46 20.17
N GLY A 34 7.48 8.13 20.18
CA GLY A 34 8.31 7.26 21.00
C GLY A 34 9.79 7.38 20.64
N GLY A 35 10.11 7.43 19.35
CA GLY A 35 11.48 7.61 18.88
C GLY A 35 12.04 9.01 19.15
N LEU A 36 11.22 10.06 19.24
CA LEU A 36 11.68 11.40 19.65
C LEU A 36 12.14 11.44 21.11
N ALA A 37 11.56 10.59 21.97
CA ALA A 37 11.96 10.49 23.37
C ALA A 37 13.22 9.64 23.57
N ASP A 38 13.66 8.92 22.54
CA ASP A 38 14.78 7.99 22.58
C ASP A 38 16.00 8.61 21.87
N ASN A 39 17.06 8.91 22.62
CA ASN A 39 18.21 9.67 22.08
C ASN A 39 19.12 8.82 21.17
N ASP A 40 18.96 7.49 21.17
CA ASP A 40 19.82 6.56 20.45
C ASP A 40 19.34 6.26 19.02
N VAL A 41 18.15 6.74 18.63
CA VAL A 41 17.59 6.49 17.31
C VAL A 41 17.93 7.63 16.35
N ASP A 42 18.61 7.29 15.26
CA ASP A 42 18.86 8.22 14.17
C ASP A 42 17.55 8.81 13.62
N MET A 43 17.48 10.15 13.55
CA MET A 43 16.28 10.89 13.16
C MET A 43 15.82 10.55 11.74
N VAL A 44 16.77 10.33 10.81
CA VAL A 44 16.44 9.95 9.44
C VAL A 44 15.76 8.58 9.43
N THR A 45 16.31 7.60 10.14
CA THR A 45 15.74 6.27 10.29
C THR A 45 14.32 6.30 10.89
N LEU A 46 14.10 7.15 11.91
CA LEU A 46 12.80 7.32 12.55
C LEU A 46 11.74 7.90 11.59
N VAL A 47 12.11 8.94 10.85
CA VAL A 47 11.25 9.57 9.84
C VAL A 47 10.88 8.55 8.77
N ILE A 48 11.85 7.80 8.24
CA ILE A 48 11.55 6.86 7.16
C ILE A 48 10.66 5.70 7.64
N LYS A 49 10.88 5.16 8.84
CA LYS A 49 9.98 4.14 9.43
C LYS A 49 8.54 4.64 9.56
N SER A 50 8.37 5.88 9.98
CA SER A 50 7.05 6.51 10.14
C SER A 50 6.37 6.69 8.78
N ILE A 51 7.11 7.18 7.77
CA ILE A 51 6.62 7.32 6.39
C ILE A 51 6.21 5.96 5.81
N ASN A 52 7.04 4.92 5.97
CA ASN A 52 6.74 3.60 5.46
C ASN A 52 5.40 3.07 6.01
N THR A 53 5.21 3.18 7.32
CA THR A 53 3.95 2.81 7.99
C THR A 53 2.75 3.60 7.44
N LEU A 54 2.92 4.90 7.18
CA LEU A 54 1.87 5.75 6.59
C LEU A 54 1.57 5.38 5.13
N VAL A 55 2.56 5.01 4.33
CA VAL A 55 2.32 4.56 2.95
C VAL A 55 1.56 3.23 2.93
N ILE A 56 1.87 2.30 3.85
CA ILE A 56 1.08 1.08 4.01
C ILE A 56 -0.35 1.43 4.45
N ALA A 57 -0.53 2.36 5.40
CA ALA A 57 -1.85 2.82 5.81
C ALA A 57 -2.65 3.41 4.63
N LEU A 58 -1.99 4.21 3.78
CA LEU A 58 -2.58 4.78 2.58
C LEU A 58 -3.00 3.68 1.60
N ALA A 59 -2.18 2.64 1.40
CA ALA A 59 -2.53 1.50 0.55
C ALA A 59 -3.78 0.77 1.07
N MET A 60 -3.87 0.52 2.38
CA MET A 60 -5.05 -0.10 3.00
C MET A 60 -6.29 0.78 2.85
N TYR A 61 -6.14 2.10 2.99
CA TYR A 61 -7.23 3.05 2.76
C TYR A 61 -7.73 3.05 1.32
N GLU A 62 -6.82 3.10 0.32
CA GLU A 62 -7.17 3.02 -1.10
C GLU A 62 -7.90 1.72 -1.44
N LEU A 63 -7.47 0.60 -0.85
CA LEU A 63 -8.14 -0.69 -1.01
C LEU A 63 -9.55 -0.68 -0.40
N GLY A 64 -9.71 -0.15 0.82
CA GLY A 64 -11.00 -0.02 1.49
C GLY A 64 -11.99 0.83 0.71
N LEU A 65 -11.54 1.99 0.19
CA LEU A 65 -12.35 2.83 -0.70
C LEU A 65 -12.70 2.12 -2.01
N GLY A 66 -11.76 1.38 -2.55
CA GLY A 66 -11.91 0.58 -3.76
C GLY A 66 -13.04 -0.43 -3.66
N VAL A 67 -12.98 -1.28 -2.63
CA VAL A 67 -14.00 -2.28 -2.33
C VAL A 67 -15.34 -1.61 -2.15
N GLY A 68 -15.45 -0.52 -1.38
CA GLY A 68 -16.72 0.18 -1.22
C GLY A 68 -17.31 0.70 -2.54
N LYS A 69 -16.48 1.29 -3.40
CA LYS A 69 -16.92 1.86 -4.68
C LYS A 69 -17.34 0.83 -5.71
N GLU A 70 -16.75 -0.37 -5.70
CA GLU A 70 -17.07 -1.44 -6.65
C GLU A 70 -18.56 -1.83 -6.54
N TYR A 71 -19.06 -2.00 -5.32
CA TYR A 71 -20.44 -2.43 -5.07
C TYR A 71 -21.44 -1.29 -5.30
N THR A 72 -21.09 -0.04 -4.96
CA THR A 72 -21.95 1.13 -5.25
C THR A 72 -22.00 1.45 -6.75
N ALA A 73 -20.95 1.15 -7.51
CA ALA A 73 -20.92 1.37 -8.96
C ALA A 73 -21.87 0.42 -9.71
N GLU A 74 -21.98 -0.84 -9.27
CA GLU A 74 -22.96 -1.81 -9.81
C GLU A 74 -24.40 -1.31 -9.61
N GLU A 75 -24.68 -0.66 -8.47
CA GLU A 75 -26.02 -0.19 -8.12
C GLU A 75 -26.44 1.10 -8.88
N ASN A 76 -25.48 1.97 -9.19
CA ASN A 76 -25.74 3.24 -9.90
C ASN A 76 -25.64 3.13 -11.44
N GLY A 77 -25.58 1.90 -12.00
CA GLY A 77 -25.39 1.69 -13.45
C GLY A 77 -24.02 2.16 -13.96
N GLY A 78 -23.04 2.30 -13.07
CA GLY A 78 -21.69 2.71 -13.39
C GLY A 78 -20.88 1.60 -14.04
N ASN A 79 -19.84 1.97 -14.80
CA ASN A 79 -18.95 1.00 -15.43
C ASN A 79 -17.97 0.41 -14.39
N ILE A 80 -18.29 -0.78 -13.86
CA ILE A 80 -17.50 -1.53 -12.88
C ILE A 80 -16.03 -1.64 -13.31
N PHE A 81 -15.76 -1.89 -14.60
CA PHE A 81 -14.39 -1.99 -15.13
C PHE A 81 -13.59 -0.68 -14.96
N GLN A 82 -14.24 0.48 -15.12
CA GLN A 82 -13.58 1.77 -14.95
C GLN A 82 -13.28 2.06 -13.48
N THR A 83 -14.21 1.71 -12.58
CA THR A 83 -14.03 1.85 -11.13
C THR A 83 -12.95 0.92 -10.60
N MET A 84 -12.98 -0.35 -11.01
CA MET A 84 -11.97 -1.35 -10.67
C MET A 84 -10.58 -0.93 -11.19
N ARG A 85 -10.49 -0.47 -12.45
CA ARG A 85 -9.22 0.01 -13.02
C ARG A 85 -8.62 1.14 -12.18
N ARG A 86 -9.40 2.18 -11.86
CA ARG A 86 -8.93 3.31 -11.03
C ARG A 86 -8.46 2.85 -9.66
N THR A 87 -9.21 1.94 -9.04
CA THR A 87 -8.90 1.37 -7.72
C THR A 87 -7.58 0.60 -7.74
N ILE A 88 -7.46 -0.37 -8.65
CA ILE A 88 -6.27 -1.22 -8.76
C ILE A 88 -5.04 -0.36 -9.07
N THR A 89 -5.14 0.63 -9.97
CA THR A 89 -4.02 1.53 -10.27
C THR A 89 -3.55 2.30 -9.04
N ARG A 90 -4.49 2.87 -8.25
CA ARG A 90 -4.14 3.63 -7.04
C ARG A 90 -3.55 2.72 -5.98
N PHE A 91 -4.19 1.58 -5.71
CA PHE A 91 -3.71 0.60 -4.73
C PHE A 91 -2.30 0.09 -5.08
N VAL A 92 -2.12 -0.48 -6.28
CA VAL A 92 -0.82 -1.03 -6.69
C VAL A 92 0.25 0.06 -6.73
N GLY A 93 -0.08 1.28 -7.18
CA GLY A 93 0.84 2.40 -7.15
C GLY A 93 1.34 2.72 -5.73
N THR A 94 0.45 2.79 -4.75
CA THR A 94 0.83 3.02 -3.34
C THR A 94 1.66 1.88 -2.75
N VAL A 95 1.34 0.62 -3.09
CA VAL A 95 2.13 -0.55 -2.69
C VAL A 95 3.54 -0.49 -3.29
N CYS A 96 3.67 -0.12 -4.57
CA CYS A 96 4.99 0.04 -5.20
C CYS A 96 5.82 1.13 -4.51
N ILE A 97 5.21 2.25 -4.11
CA ILE A 97 5.90 3.29 -3.33
C ILE A 97 6.40 2.72 -2.01
N ALA A 98 5.58 1.94 -1.28
CA ALA A 98 5.98 1.31 -0.03
C ALA A 98 7.18 0.35 -0.23
N LEU A 99 7.11 -0.52 -1.24
CA LEU A 99 8.17 -1.49 -1.54
C LEU A 99 9.50 -0.81 -1.91
N VAL A 100 9.44 0.27 -2.70
CA VAL A 100 10.64 1.04 -3.05
C VAL A 100 11.23 1.72 -1.82
N LEU A 101 10.41 2.36 -0.98
CA LEU A 101 10.90 2.96 0.26
C LEU A 101 11.56 1.93 1.18
N GLU A 102 10.93 0.76 1.34
CA GLU A 102 11.47 -0.34 2.14
C GLU A 102 12.83 -0.80 1.60
N ALA A 103 12.95 -1.01 0.29
CA ALA A 103 14.22 -1.35 -0.35
C ALA A 103 15.30 -0.27 -0.15
N LEU A 104 14.96 1.01 -0.29
CA LEU A 104 15.90 2.11 -0.12
C LEU A 104 16.45 2.19 1.32
N ILE A 105 15.59 2.03 2.33
CA ILE A 105 16.02 2.00 3.75
C ILE A 105 17.01 0.86 3.96
N MET A 106 16.69 -0.33 3.47
CA MET A 106 17.57 -1.50 3.63
C MET A 106 18.90 -1.32 2.90
N ILE A 107 18.92 -0.69 1.73
CA ILE A 107 20.17 -0.36 1.02
C ILE A 107 21.03 0.58 1.87
N ILE A 108 20.44 1.66 2.40
CA ILE A 108 21.17 2.61 3.26
C ILE A 108 21.71 1.90 4.49
N LYS A 109 20.87 1.11 5.17
CA LYS A 109 21.24 0.38 6.39
C LYS A 109 22.34 -0.65 6.14
N TYR A 110 22.22 -1.48 5.11
CA TYR A 110 23.25 -2.48 4.80
C TYR A 110 24.54 -1.87 4.26
N SER A 111 24.45 -0.74 3.54
CA SER A 111 25.62 0.02 3.11
C SER A 111 26.41 0.59 4.30
N GLN A 112 25.73 1.10 5.34
CA GLN A 112 26.39 1.67 6.51
C GLN A 112 27.00 0.62 7.44
N LEU A 113 26.43 -0.59 7.48
CA LEU A 113 26.93 -1.67 8.34
C LEU A 113 28.05 -2.50 7.68
N GLU A 114 28.48 -2.17 6.45
CA GLU A 114 29.42 -2.95 5.65
C GLU A 114 28.97 -4.41 5.36
N LEU A 115 27.68 -4.72 5.56
CA LEU A 115 27.07 -6.02 5.21
C LEU A 115 26.73 -6.11 3.71
N ALA A 116 27.71 -5.82 2.85
CA ALA A 116 27.53 -5.80 1.39
C ALA A 116 27.00 -7.13 0.82
N GLY A 117 27.25 -8.26 1.50
CA GLY A 117 26.74 -9.57 1.12
C GLY A 117 25.21 -9.71 1.18
N ASN A 118 24.49 -8.84 1.91
CA ASN A 118 23.04 -8.95 2.09
C ASN A 118 22.21 -8.04 1.16
N LEU A 119 22.84 -7.37 0.19
CA LEU A 119 22.19 -6.46 -0.75
C LEU A 119 21.20 -7.14 -1.71
N TYR A 120 21.20 -8.48 -1.79
CA TYR A 120 20.29 -9.22 -2.64
C TYR A 120 18.81 -9.04 -2.24
N TYR A 121 18.51 -8.79 -0.96
CA TYR A 121 17.14 -8.56 -0.49
C TYR A 121 16.51 -7.29 -1.08
N PRO A 122 17.10 -6.09 -0.92
CA PRO A 122 16.57 -4.89 -1.57
C PRO A 122 16.44 -5.02 -3.09
N VAL A 123 17.41 -5.64 -3.74
CA VAL A 123 17.39 -5.85 -5.20
C VAL A 123 16.22 -6.75 -5.59
N ALA A 124 15.96 -7.84 -4.86
CA ALA A 124 14.82 -8.71 -5.11
C ALA A 124 13.49 -7.96 -4.95
N ILE A 125 13.36 -7.08 -3.96
CA ILE A 125 12.15 -6.25 -3.76
C ILE A 125 11.97 -5.27 -4.92
N LEU A 126 13.04 -4.62 -5.39
CA LEU A 126 12.98 -3.72 -6.54
C LEU A 126 12.60 -4.46 -7.83
N ILE A 127 13.12 -5.66 -8.06
CA ILE A 127 12.75 -6.51 -9.19
C ILE A 127 11.27 -6.92 -9.08
N ALA A 128 10.80 -7.34 -7.90
CA ALA A 128 9.39 -7.66 -7.67
C ALA A 128 8.49 -6.45 -7.93
N CYS A 129 8.89 -5.26 -7.49
CA CYS A 129 8.17 -4.02 -7.76
C CYS A 129 8.11 -3.70 -9.26
N ALA A 130 9.21 -3.87 -9.99
CA ALA A 130 9.24 -3.66 -11.44
C ALA A 130 8.31 -4.64 -12.15
N MET A 131 8.33 -5.93 -11.78
CA MET A 131 7.41 -6.93 -12.33
C MET A 131 5.95 -6.61 -12.02
N LEU A 132 5.65 -6.14 -10.80
CA LEU A 132 4.30 -5.72 -10.42
C LEU A 132 3.81 -4.54 -11.25
N LEU A 133 4.67 -3.54 -11.50
CA LEU A 133 4.34 -2.40 -12.37
C LEU A 133 4.15 -2.82 -13.83
N LEU A 134 4.96 -3.76 -14.33
CA LEU A 134 4.79 -4.33 -15.68
C LEU A 134 3.45 -5.09 -15.79
N ALA A 135 3.11 -5.90 -14.79
CA ALA A 135 1.84 -6.61 -14.73
C ALA A 135 0.65 -5.64 -14.67
N LEU A 136 0.76 -4.57 -13.87
CA LEU A 136 -0.24 -3.50 -13.84
C LEU A 136 -0.35 -2.81 -15.20
N GLY A 137 0.77 -2.45 -15.84
CA GLY A 137 0.79 -1.84 -17.16
C GLY A 137 0.12 -2.73 -18.21
N GLY A 138 0.40 -4.04 -18.16
CA GLY A 138 -0.27 -5.05 -18.99
C GLY A 138 -1.77 -5.11 -18.74
N PHE A 139 -2.20 -5.19 -17.49
CA PHE A 139 -3.62 -5.15 -17.11
C PHE A 139 -4.31 -3.88 -17.62
N LEU A 140 -3.69 -2.71 -17.49
CA LEU A 140 -4.24 -1.44 -17.98
C LEU A 140 -4.30 -1.35 -19.50
N SER A 141 -3.34 -1.95 -20.20
CA SER A 141 -3.34 -2.05 -21.66
C SER A 141 -4.46 -2.95 -22.16
N LEU A 142 -4.61 -4.14 -21.58
CA LEU A 142 -5.63 -5.12 -21.96
C LEU A 142 -7.06 -4.68 -21.60
N THR A 143 -7.22 -3.86 -20.56
CA THR A 143 -8.52 -3.30 -20.16
C THR A 143 -8.76 -1.89 -20.73
N ARG A 144 -7.91 -1.42 -21.64
CA ARG A 144 -8.14 -0.18 -22.38
C ARG A 144 -9.31 -0.42 -23.33
N LYS A 145 -10.44 0.23 -23.07
CA LYS A 145 -11.50 0.36 -24.07
C LYS A 145 -10.95 1.23 -25.20
N ASP A 146 -11.10 0.77 -26.44
CA ASP A 146 -10.95 1.61 -27.63
C ASP A 146 -11.80 2.88 -27.50
#